data_AF-A0A962JIK7-F1
#
_entry.id   AF-A0A962JIK7-F1
#
_cell.length_a   1.000
_cell.length_b   1.000
_cell.length_c   1.000
_cell.angle_alpha   90.00
_cell.angle_beta   90.00
_cell.angle_gamma   90.00
#
_symmetry.space_group_name_H-M   'P 1'
#
loop_
_entity.id
_entity.type
_entity.pdbx_description
1 polymer ?
#
loop_
_entity_poly.entity_id
_entity_poly.type
_entity_poly.pdbx_seq_one_letter_code
_entity_poly.pdbx_strand_id
1 'polypeptide(L)'
;MFKKAAFVVLSLCSITSVPTVYALEALKDVRVERDKSEWQLVKNDVTRNIKTYIREGDAKRINFKIDAVIEGTLEAVARVHFDINNIKHWYWETLDSRLLQKVSSTEYYYYMQYNAPVT
;
A
#
# COMPACT_ATOMS: atom_id res chain seq x y z
N MET A 1 21.24 -36.71 -60.25
CA MET A 1 22.02 -36.60 -58.99
C MET A 1 21.58 -35.33 -58.27
N PHE A 2 21.75 -35.24 -56.94
CA PHE A 2 21.15 -34.23 -56.03
C PHE A 2 19.77 -34.59 -55.44
N LYS A 3 19.67 -35.81 -54.91
CA LYS A 3 18.84 -36.09 -53.72
C LYS A 3 19.75 -35.87 -52.50
N LYS A 4 19.21 -35.30 -51.42
CA LYS A 4 19.81 -35.01 -50.09
C LYS A 4 20.18 -33.53 -49.85
N ALA A 5 19.18 -32.68 -49.68
CA ALA A 5 19.36 -31.38 -49.01
C ALA A 5 18.13 -30.98 -48.17
N ALA A 6 17.40 -31.95 -47.64
CA ALA A 6 16.12 -31.71 -46.95
C ALA A 6 16.16 -31.98 -45.43
N PHE A 7 17.33 -32.16 -44.81
CA PHE A 7 17.38 -32.73 -43.45
C PHE A 7 18.18 -31.96 -42.38
N VAL A 8 18.56 -30.70 -42.61
CA VAL A 8 19.43 -29.99 -41.63
C VAL A 8 18.79 -28.79 -40.92
N VAL A 9 17.61 -28.30 -41.31
CA VAL A 9 17.09 -27.06 -40.69
C VAL A 9 16.15 -27.31 -39.50
N LEU A 10 15.74 -28.56 -39.23
CA LEU A 10 14.80 -28.89 -38.14
C LEU A 10 15.49 -29.22 -36.79
N SER A 11 16.64 -28.62 -36.49
CA SER A 11 17.37 -28.87 -35.23
C SER A 11 17.84 -27.61 -34.50
N LEU A 12 17.29 -26.43 -34.84
CA LEU A 12 17.73 -25.14 -34.28
C LEU A 12 16.63 -24.34 -33.55
N CYS A 13 15.59 -25.00 -33.04
CA CYS A 13 14.48 -24.33 -32.32
C CYS A 13 14.24 -24.88 -30.90
N SER A 14 15.27 -25.37 -30.22
CA SER A 14 15.12 -26.01 -28.90
C SER A 14 15.66 -25.20 -27.71
N ILE A 15 16.00 -23.91 -27.87
CA ILE A 15 16.59 -23.14 -26.75
C ILE A 15 16.11 -21.68 -26.75
N THR A 16 14.81 -21.44 -26.55
CA THR A 16 14.34 -20.10 -26.16
C THR A 16 13.15 -20.20 -25.20
N SER A 17 13.33 -20.83 -24.04
CA SER A 17 12.31 -20.80 -22.98
C SER A 17 12.87 -20.55 -21.58
N VAL A 18 14.06 -19.92 -21.45
CA VAL A 18 14.66 -19.64 -20.13
C VAL A 18 15.02 -18.17 -19.82
N PRO A 19 14.35 -17.11 -20.35
CA PRO A 19 14.61 -15.78 -19.81
C PRO A 19 13.87 -15.50 -18.49
N THR A 20 12.77 -16.18 -18.18
CA THR A 20 11.90 -15.79 -17.05
C THR A 20 12.47 -16.17 -15.68
N VAL A 21 13.16 -17.30 -15.56
CA VAL A 21 13.70 -17.77 -14.26
C VAL A 21 14.99 -17.04 -13.91
N TYR A 22 15.89 -16.83 -14.89
CA TYR A 22 17.13 -16.07 -14.70
C TYR A 22 16.89 -14.58 -14.43
N ALA A 23 15.88 -13.98 -15.07
CA ALA A 23 15.49 -12.59 -14.78
C ALA A 23 14.96 -12.43 -13.36
N LEU A 24 14.28 -13.45 -12.80
CA LEU A 24 13.71 -13.39 -11.45
C LEU A 24 14.80 -13.48 -10.37
N GLU A 25 15.85 -14.28 -10.58
CA GLU A 25 17.02 -14.33 -9.69
C GLU A 25 17.89 -13.07 -9.77
N ALA A 26 18.18 -12.55 -10.98
CA ALA A 26 18.96 -11.32 -11.14
C ALA A 26 18.27 -10.09 -10.53
N LEU A 27 16.94 -10.09 -10.42
CA LEU A 27 16.17 -9.04 -9.74
C LEU A 27 16.16 -9.17 -8.21
N LYS A 28 16.51 -10.34 -7.63
CA LYS A 28 16.69 -10.47 -6.18
C LYS A 28 17.88 -9.65 -5.70
N ASP A 29 19.00 -9.67 -6.43
CA ASP A 29 20.19 -8.87 -6.09
C ASP A 29 19.96 -7.35 -6.21
N VAL A 30 18.96 -6.94 -7.00
CA VAL A 30 18.55 -5.52 -7.13
C VAL A 30 17.59 -5.09 -6.01
N ARG A 31 16.83 -6.03 -5.45
CA ARG A 31 15.97 -5.77 -4.29
C ARG A 31 16.82 -5.86 -3.04
N VAL A 32 17.26 -4.70 -2.53
CA VAL A 32 17.78 -4.58 -1.17
C VAL A 32 16.78 -5.25 -0.23
N GLU A 33 17.16 -6.38 0.38
CA GLU A 33 16.39 -6.98 1.47
C GLU A 33 16.36 -5.96 2.60
N ARG A 34 15.21 -5.32 2.78
CA ARG A 34 15.00 -4.37 3.86
C ARG A 34 14.43 -5.12 5.04
N ASP A 35 15.01 -4.88 6.21
CA ASP A 35 14.42 -5.32 7.46
C ASP A 35 12.98 -4.77 7.54
N LYS A 36 12.02 -5.69 7.59
CA LYS A 36 10.61 -5.36 7.58
C LYS A 36 10.11 -4.90 8.95
N SER A 37 10.88 -5.13 10.00
CA SER A 37 10.60 -4.62 11.34
C SER A 37 10.84 -3.11 11.47
N GLU A 38 11.69 -2.56 10.59
CA GLU A 38 11.99 -1.13 10.51
C GLU A 38 10.95 -0.34 9.72
N TRP A 39 10.86 0.97 9.99
CA TRP A 39 9.97 1.87 9.25
C TRP A 39 10.45 2.05 7.81
N GLN A 40 9.64 1.60 6.85
CA GLN A 40 9.93 1.73 5.43
C GLN A 40 9.06 2.81 4.80
N LEU A 41 9.68 3.78 4.13
CA LEU A 41 8.98 4.78 3.33
C LEU A 41 8.35 4.10 2.10
N VAL A 42 7.02 4.14 2.00
CA VAL A 42 6.28 3.54 0.88
C VAL A 42 5.68 4.56 -0.08
N LYS A 43 5.48 5.79 0.39
CA LYS A 43 4.99 6.89 -0.45
C LYS A 43 5.55 8.21 0.03
N ASN A 44 6.00 9.04 -0.91
CA ASN A 44 6.48 10.40 -0.67
C ASN A 44 5.80 11.35 -1.68
N ASP A 45 4.70 11.97 -1.26
CA ASP A 45 4.05 13.02 -2.03
C ASP A 45 4.70 14.36 -1.68
N VAL A 46 5.73 14.72 -2.45
CA VAL A 46 6.50 15.95 -2.26
C VAL A 46 5.62 17.19 -2.47
N THR A 47 4.65 17.13 -3.37
CA THR A 47 3.79 18.28 -3.69
C THR A 47 2.86 18.65 -2.54
N ARG A 48 2.43 17.66 -1.76
CA ARG A 48 1.53 17.84 -0.60
C ARG A 48 2.24 17.71 0.75
N ASN A 49 3.56 17.49 0.74
CA ASN A 49 4.37 17.22 1.94
C ASN A 49 3.83 16.05 2.79
N ILE A 50 3.46 14.94 2.15
CA ILE A 50 2.93 13.74 2.84
C ILE A 50 3.89 12.57 2.63
N LYS A 51 4.35 11.99 3.73
CA LYS A 51 5.15 10.75 3.74
C LYS A 51 4.38 9.64 4.44
N THR A 52 4.30 8.47 3.82
CA THR A 52 3.66 7.29 4.38
C THR A 52 4.70 6.20 4.59
N TYR A 53 4.67 5.61 5.77
CA TYR A 53 5.58 4.55 6.19
C TYR A 53 4.78 3.32 6.60
N ILE A 54 5.35 2.15 6.34
CA ILE A 54 4.85 0.88 6.89
C ILE A 54 5.98 0.14 7.60
N ARG A 55 5.61 -0.75 8.51
CA ARG A 55 6.48 -1.81 9.02
C ARG A 55 5.64 -3.04 9.34
N GLU A 56 6.23 -4.23 9.29
CA GLU A 56 5.60 -5.43 9.83
C GLU A 56 5.58 -5.32 11.37
N GLY A 57 4.40 -5.48 11.95
CA GLY A 57 4.18 -5.56 13.38
C GLY A 57 3.99 -7.00 13.84
N ASP A 58 3.80 -7.17 15.15
CA ASP A 58 3.57 -8.47 15.76
C ASP A 58 2.39 -9.21 15.12
N ALA A 59 2.47 -10.54 15.07
CA ALA A 59 1.44 -11.41 14.54
C ALA A 59 1.00 -11.07 13.10
N LYS A 60 1.93 -10.64 12.23
CA LYS A 60 1.69 -10.28 10.82
C LYS A 60 0.76 -9.08 10.63
N ARG A 61 0.59 -8.23 11.65
CA ARG A 61 -0.14 -6.96 11.49
C ARG A 61 0.73 -5.97 10.72
N ILE A 62 0.11 -5.11 9.92
CA ILE A 62 0.82 -4.00 9.27
C ILE A 62 0.66 -2.77 10.16
N ASN A 63 1.76 -2.18 10.57
CA ASN A 63 1.76 -0.87 11.21
C ASN A 63 1.92 0.20 10.14
N PHE A 64 1.16 1.28 10.23
CA PHE A 64 1.26 2.42 9.32
C PHE A 64 1.55 3.70 10.11
N LYS A 65 2.30 4.62 9.48
CA LYS A 65 2.58 5.95 10.01
C LYS A 65 2.51 6.97 8.87
N ILE A 66 1.97 8.15 9.15
CA ILE A 66 1.91 9.26 8.20
C ILE A 66 2.57 10.47 8.85
N ASP A 67 3.55 11.05 8.15
CA ASP A 67 4.12 12.35 8.48
C ASP A 67 3.58 13.35 7.44
N ALA A 68 2.83 14.35 7.89
CA ALA A 68 2.20 15.35 7.03
C ALA A 68 2.22 16.74 7.67
N VAL A 69 2.26 17.77 6.83
CA VAL A 69 2.05 19.17 7.24
C VAL A 69 0.64 19.58 6.85
N ILE A 70 -0.14 20.03 7.83
CA ILE A 70 -1.50 20.53 7.62
C ILE A 70 -1.52 22.03 7.88
N GLU A 71 -1.95 22.80 6.89
CA GLU A 71 -2.16 24.24 7.03
C GLU A 71 -3.44 24.50 7.82
N GLY A 72 -3.30 24.82 9.11
CA GLY A 72 -4.43 25.12 9.98
C GLY A 72 -4.07 25.12 11.46
N THR A 73 -5.02 25.52 12.31
CA THR A 73 -4.85 25.39 13.75
C THR A 73 -5.12 23.95 14.19
N LEU A 74 -4.44 23.50 15.24
CA LEU A 74 -4.71 22.19 15.84
C LEU A 74 -6.19 22.03 16.22
N GLU A 75 -6.81 23.10 16.70
CA GLU A 75 -8.22 23.14 17.06
C GLU A 75 -9.14 22.90 15.84
N ALA A 76 -8.84 23.51 14.68
CA ALA A 76 -9.60 23.29 13.46
C ALA A 76 -9.48 21.84 12.98
N VAL A 77 -8.26 21.29 13.01
CA VAL A 77 -8.02 19.88 12.67
C VAL A 77 -8.81 18.94 13.59
N ALA A 78 -8.74 19.18 14.90
CA ALA A 78 -9.48 18.40 15.89
C ALA A 78 -11.00 18.47 15.68
N ARG A 79 -11.56 19.66 15.43
CA ARG A 79 -12.99 19.82 15.16
C ARG A 79 -13.44 18.99 13.96
N VAL A 80 -12.69 19.00 12.86
CA VAL A 80 -13.03 18.21 11.66
C VAL A 80 -12.89 16.72 11.94
N HIS A 81 -11.81 16.28 12.59
CA HIS A 81 -11.55 14.86 12.88
C HIS A 81 -12.54 14.25 13.88
N PHE A 82 -13.02 15.05 14.84
CA PHE A 82 -13.93 14.57 15.89
C PHE A 82 -15.41 14.87 15.60
N ASP A 83 -15.74 15.47 14.45
CA ASP A 83 -17.13 15.65 14.02
C ASP A 83 -17.67 14.35 13.38
N ILE A 84 -17.98 13.39 14.24
CA ILE A 84 -18.32 12.03 13.84
C ILE A 84 -19.59 11.96 12.99
N ASN A 85 -20.54 12.87 13.17
CA ASN A 85 -21.77 12.85 12.39
C ASN A 85 -21.53 13.30 10.94
N ASN A 86 -20.47 14.09 10.70
CA ASN A 86 -20.14 14.64 9.39
C ASN A 86 -18.89 14.01 8.75
N ILE A 87 -18.14 13.16 9.46
CA ILE A 87 -16.90 12.55 8.95
C ILE A 87 -17.09 11.81 7.62
N LYS A 88 -18.26 11.21 7.38
CA LYS A 88 -18.61 10.54 6.12
C LYS A 88 -18.58 11.43 4.87
N HIS A 89 -18.63 12.75 5.02
CA HIS A 89 -18.62 13.67 3.88
C HIS A 89 -17.21 13.98 3.35
N TRP A 90 -16.17 13.65 4.11
CA TRP A 90 -14.79 14.00 3.74
C TRP A 90 -13.79 12.87 3.97
N TYR A 91 -14.08 11.92 4.85
CA TYR A 91 -13.20 10.78 5.09
C TYR A 91 -13.37 9.71 4.01
N TRP A 92 -12.25 9.09 3.66
CA TRP A 92 -12.15 8.16 2.54
C TRP A 92 -13.15 7.01 2.65
N GLU A 93 -13.98 6.85 1.61
CA GLU A 93 -14.89 5.71 1.41
C GLU A 93 -15.80 5.38 2.60
N THR A 94 -16.12 6.36 3.44
CA THR A 94 -17.03 6.16 4.58
C THR A 94 -18.48 6.11 4.11
N LEU A 95 -19.15 5.02 4.43
CA LEU A 95 -20.54 4.74 4.05
C LEU A 95 -21.53 5.26 5.11
N ASP A 96 -21.19 5.09 6.39
CA ASP A 96 -22.01 5.55 7.52
C ASP A 96 -21.11 5.96 8.69
N SER A 97 -21.56 6.95 9.45
CA SER A 97 -20.89 7.43 10.66
C SER A 97 -21.93 8.00 11.63
N ARG A 98 -21.89 7.54 12.88
CA ARG A 98 -22.85 7.94 13.92
C ARG A 98 -22.19 7.97 15.28
N LEU A 99 -22.39 9.07 16.01
CA LEU A 99 -22.07 9.13 17.44
C LEU A 99 -23.05 8.20 18.20
N LEU A 100 -22.52 7.23 18.95
CA LEU A 100 -23.34 6.29 19.70
C LEU A 100 -23.60 6.79 21.12
N GLN A 101 -22.54 7.26 21.79
CA GLN A 101 -22.60 7.74 23.17
C GLN A 101 -21.45 8.70 23.44
N LYS A 102 -21.73 9.79 24.15
CA LYS A 102 -20.72 10.68 24.72
C LYS A 102 -20.55 10.36 26.21
N VAL A 103 -19.35 9.97 26.62
CA VAL A 103 -19.02 9.65 28.03
C VAL A 103 -18.54 10.90 28.75
N SER A 104 -17.68 11.69 28.10
CA SER A 104 -17.13 12.92 28.66
C SER A 104 -16.76 13.92 27.55
N SER A 105 -16.02 14.99 27.89
CA SER A 105 -15.44 15.89 26.90
C SER A 105 -14.28 15.27 26.10
N THR A 106 -13.69 14.17 26.58
CA THR A 106 -12.53 13.51 25.97
C THR A 106 -12.75 12.05 25.60
N GLU A 107 -13.96 11.52 25.85
CA GLU A 107 -14.29 10.12 25.59
C GLU A 107 -15.71 10.00 25.01
N TYR A 108 -15.80 9.25 23.92
CA TYR A 108 -17.06 8.91 23.26
C TYR A 108 -16.92 7.61 22.47
N TYR A 109 -18.05 6.93 22.29
CA TYR A 109 -18.16 5.77 21.41
C TYR A 109 -18.88 6.15 20.13
N TYR A 110 -18.40 5.62 19.02
CA TYR A 110 -19.02 5.86 17.72
C TYR A 110 -18.98 4.64 16.81
N TYR A 111 -19.86 4.66 15.83
CA TYR A 111 -19.93 3.70 14.74
C TYR A 111 -19.40 4.36 13.47
N MET A 112 -18.57 3.62 12.72
CA MET A 112 -18.13 4.01 11.38
C MET A 112 -18.07 2.77 10.49
N GLN A 113 -18.69 2.86 9.33
CA GLN A 113 -18.61 1.87 8.26
C GLN A 113 -17.91 2.51 7.07
N TYR A 114 -16.91 1.83 6.52
CA TYR A 114 -16.19 2.29 5.33
C TYR A 114 -15.92 1.12 4.39
N ASN A 115 -15.77 1.41 3.11
CA ASN A 115 -15.46 0.44 2.08
C ASN A 115 -13.96 0.15 2.08
N ALA A 116 -13.52 -0.69 3.01
CA ALA A 116 -12.14 -1.14 3.08
C ALA A 116 -11.78 -1.99 1.84
N PRO A 117 -10.59 -1.85 1.25
CA PRO A 117 -10.16 -2.74 0.19
C PRO A 117 -10.14 -4.19 0.70
N VAL A 118 -10.67 -5.11 -0.08
CA VAL A 118 -10.58 -6.55 0.21
C VAL A 118 -9.12 -6.97 0.03
N THR A 119 -8.47 -7.42 1.12
CA THR A 119 -7.15 -8.06 1.09
C THR A 119 -7.20 -9.47 0.52
#